data_AF-A0A0D2BGG7-F1
#
_entry.id   AF-A0A0D2BGG7-F1
#
_cell.length_a   1.000
_cell.length_b   1.000
_cell.length_c   1.000
_cell.angle_alpha   90.00
_cell.angle_beta   90.00
_cell.angle_gamma   90.00
#
_symmetry.space_group_name_H-M   'P 1'
#
loop_
_entity.id
_entity.type
_entity.pdbx_description
1 polymer ?
#
loop_
_entity_poly.entity_id
_entity_poly.type
_entity_poly.pdbx_seq_one_letter_code
_entity_poly.pdbx_strand_id
1 'polypeptide(L)'
;MAPQASTVLLRYLENGHITQPDVPPNKPTSGQVSVYATTQARDDDKFTAIHGQWTADKTGGDQRGFLLTVTPFDDGRCFQFDPTGHSAIATNRSNTFGPGPSTTETPNRWCGTTIKLNDETGNPFPNGTLVTLYWVWDWPTYVPGNPGTSLAILNETYTSCMEVEIV
;
A
#
# COMPACT_ATOMS: atom_id res chain seq x y z
N MET A 1 16.30 -5.34 7.77
CA MET A 1 17.24 -4.27 8.14
C MET A 1 17.26 -3.21 7.06
N ALA A 2 17.37 -1.93 7.41
CA ALA A 2 17.50 -0.80 6.48
C ALA A 2 18.50 0.23 7.02
N PRO A 3 19.38 0.82 6.19
CA PRO A 3 20.30 1.86 6.65
C PRO A 3 19.57 3.09 7.20
N GLN A 4 20.21 3.85 8.09
CA GLN A 4 19.69 5.15 8.53
C GLN A 4 19.36 6.10 7.35
N ALA A 5 18.30 6.89 7.50
CA ALA A 5 17.79 7.84 6.51
C ALA A 5 17.43 7.20 5.15
N SER A 6 17.23 5.88 5.13
CA SER A 6 16.92 5.15 3.90
C SER A 6 15.54 5.49 3.37
N THR A 7 15.50 5.52 2.04
CA THR A 7 14.27 5.41 1.28
C THR A 7 14.04 3.93 0.99
N VAL A 8 12.88 3.40 1.41
CA VAL A 8 12.50 2.00 1.23
C VAL A 8 11.34 1.93 0.25
N LEU A 9 11.45 1.03 -0.74
CA LEU A 9 10.34 0.71 -1.63
C LEU A 9 9.62 -0.53 -1.11
N LEU A 10 8.39 -0.34 -0.61
CA LEU A 10 7.50 -1.45 -0.29
C LEU A 10 6.88 -1.94 -1.60
N ARG A 11 7.07 -3.21 -1.94
CA ARG A 11 6.54 -3.83 -3.17
C ARG A 11 5.52 -4.89 -2.82
N TYR A 12 4.44 -4.96 -3.57
CA TYR A 12 3.32 -5.86 -3.32
C TYR A 12 2.77 -6.48 -4.62
N LEU A 13 2.16 -7.67 -4.45
CA LEU A 13 1.49 -8.45 -5.50
C LEU A 13 0.08 -7.91 -5.78
N GLU A 14 -0.78 -8.68 -6.46
CA GLU A 14 -2.16 -8.31 -6.86
C GLU A 14 -2.26 -7.26 -7.96
N ASN A 15 -1.22 -7.15 -8.79
CA ASN A 15 -1.17 -6.26 -9.94
C ASN A 15 -2.33 -6.46 -10.94
N GLY A 16 -2.97 -7.63 -10.96
CA GLY A 16 -4.15 -7.91 -11.78
C GLY A 16 -5.31 -6.94 -11.53
N HIS A 17 -5.50 -6.51 -10.28
CA HIS A 17 -6.53 -5.53 -9.92
C HIS A 17 -6.29 -4.14 -10.51
N ILE A 18 -5.05 -3.87 -10.95
CA ILE A 18 -4.65 -2.61 -11.57
C ILE A 18 -4.64 -2.72 -13.08
N THR A 19 -4.21 -3.86 -13.62
CA THR A 19 -4.19 -4.08 -15.07
C THR A 19 -5.55 -4.48 -15.63
N GLN A 20 -6.49 -4.92 -14.79
CA GLN A 20 -7.86 -5.24 -15.16
C GLN A 20 -8.83 -4.48 -14.25
N PRO A 21 -8.92 -3.14 -14.35
CA PRO A 21 -9.68 -2.32 -13.42
C PRO A 21 -11.20 -2.57 -13.45
N ASP A 22 -11.70 -3.16 -14.54
CA ASP A 22 -13.10 -3.56 -14.68
C ASP A 22 -13.41 -4.92 -14.01
N VAL A 23 -12.40 -5.58 -13.41
CA VAL A 23 -12.51 -6.90 -12.77
C VAL A 23 -11.95 -6.86 -11.34
N PRO A 24 -12.81 -6.93 -10.31
CA PRO A 24 -14.27 -6.96 -10.37
C PRO A 24 -14.85 -5.59 -10.76
N PRO A 25 -16.11 -5.54 -11.24
CA PRO A 25 -16.73 -4.27 -11.62
C PRO A 25 -16.92 -3.36 -10.41
N ASN A 26 -17.18 -2.08 -10.68
CA ASN A 26 -17.50 -1.06 -9.69
C ASN A 26 -16.37 -0.74 -8.70
N LYS A 27 -15.12 -0.85 -9.17
CA LYS A 27 -13.91 -0.40 -8.50
C LYS A 27 -13.47 0.93 -9.13
N PRO A 28 -13.88 2.09 -8.61
CA PRO A 28 -13.64 3.37 -9.28
C PRO A 28 -12.17 3.81 -9.28
N THR A 29 -11.33 3.21 -8.44
CA THR A 29 -9.91 3.53 -8.32
C THR A 29 -9.09 2.26 -8.04
N SER A 30 -7.76 2.39 -8.08
CA SER A 30 -6.82 1.37 -7.59
C SER A 30 -6.85 1.18 -6.06
N GLY A 31 -7.69 1.93 -5.35
CA GLY A 31 -7.67 1.97 -3.90
C GLY A 31 -6.51 2.78 -3.36
N GLN A 32 -6.41 2.83 -2.03
CA GLN A 32 -5.45 3.65 -1.32
C GLN A 32 -4.63 2.79 -0.37
N VAL A 33 -3.32 2.94 -0.43
CA VAL A 33 -2.36 2.37 0.49
C VAL A 33 -2.05 3.40 1.56
N SER A 34 -2.27 3.04 2.82
CA SER A 34 -1.81 3.76 4.00
C SER A 34 -0.71 2.97 4.68
N VAL A 35 0.42 3.60 4.96
CA VAL A 35 1.52 2.99 5.72
C VAL A 35 1.65 3.70 7.05
N TYR A 36 1.58 2.94 8.14
CA TYR A 36 1.74 3.43 9.51
C TYR A 36 3.05 2.91 10.09
N ALA A 37 3.63 3.65 11.04
CA ALA A 37 4.83 3.23 11.75
C ALA A 37 4.73 3.43 13.26
N THR A 38 5.41 2.56 14.00
CA THR A 38 5.62 2.70 15.45
C THR A 38 6.91 1.99 15.87
N THR A 39 7.50 2.45 16.96
CA THR A 39 8.57 1.75 17.70
C THR A 39 8.03 1.12 18.99
N GLN A 40 6.71 1.14 19.18
CA GLN A 40 5.98 0.71 20.38
C GLN A 40 4.81 -0.22 20.01
N ALA A 41 5.03 -1.12 19.05
CA ALA A 41 4.04 -2.12 18.63
C ALA A 41 3.65 -3.03 19.81
N ARG A 42 2.43 -3.56 19.77
CA ARG A 42 1.90 -4.47 20.80
C ARG A 42 1.24 -5.67 20.16
N ASP A 43 1.33 -6.81 20.82
CA ASP A 43 0.70 -8.06 20.38
C ASP A 43 -0.83 -7.97 20.29
N ASP A 44 -1.44 -7.05 21.04
CA ASP A 44 -2.87 -6.82 21.08
C ASP A 44 -3.36 -5.69 20.16
N ASP A 45 -2.47 -5.12 19.32
CA ASP A 45 -2.82 -4.08 18.37
C ASP A 45 -4.01 -4.48 17.50
N LYS A 46 -5.00 -3.58 17.42
CA LYS A 46 -6.23 -3.79 16.64
C LYS A 46 -6.22 -2.91 15.41
N PHE A 47 -6.62 -3.50 14.29
CA PHE A 47 -6.81 -2.79 13.03
C PHE A 47 -7.61 -1.49 13.21
N THR A 48 -8.75 -1.56 13.90
CA THR A 48 -9.65 -0.41 14.13
C THR A 48 -9.09 0.66 15.08
N ALA A 49 -8.04 0.35 15.84
CA ALA A 49 -7.36 1.31 16.72
C ALA A 49 -6.21 2.06 16.02
N ILE A 50 -5.75 1.56 14.87
CA ILE A 50 -4.63 2.10 14.11
C ILE A 50 -5.11 2.75 12.81
N HIS A 51 -5.80 1.98 11.97
CA HIS A 51 -6.17 2.41 10.63
C HIS A 51 -7.20 3.55 10.68
N GLY A 52 -6.88 4.69 10.07
CA GLY A 52 -7.67 5.92 10.12
C GLY A 52 -7.66 6.63 11.47
N GLN A 53 -6.94 6.11 12.47
CA GLN A 53 -6.83 6.71 13.80
C GLN A 53 -5.47 7.41 14.00
N TRP A 54 -4.37 6.75 13.62
CA TRP A 54 -3.05 7.37 13.68
C TRP A 54 -2.88 8.41 12.58
N THR A 55 -2.43 9.60 12.95
CA THR A 55 -2.22 10.74 12.07
C THR A 55 -0.73 11.00 11.85
N ALA A 56 -0.38 11.74 10.80
CA ALA A 56 1.03 11.98 10.44
C ALA A 56 1.80 12.78 11.50
N ASP A 57 1.11 13.66 12.23
CA ASP A 57 1.64 14.46 13.34
C ASP A 57 1.64 13.71 14.69
N LYS A 58 1.29 12.41 14.69
CA LYS A 58 1.25 11.53 15.88
C LYS A 58 0.30 12.01 16.98
N THR A 59 -0.72 12.82 16.65
CA THR A 59 -1.71 13.28 17.64
C THR A 59 -2.95 12.39 17.72
N GLY A 60 -3.23 11.61 16.68
CA GLY A 60 -4.38 10.72 16.58
C GLY A 60 -4.21 9.35 17.24
N GLY A 61 -5.35 8.68 17.48
CA GLY A 61 -5.41 7.38 18.13
C GLY A 61 -4.82 7.41 19.54
N ASP A 62 -3.98 6.43 19.86
CA ASP A 62 -3.30 6.32 21.15
C ASP A 62 -1.87 6.89 21.16
N GLN A 63 -1.48 7.62 20.09
CA GLN A 63 -0.21 8.36 19.97
C GLN A 63 1.07 7.51 20.03
N ARG A 64 0.95 6.17 19.93
CA ARG A 64 2.12 5.28 19.87
C ARG A 64 2.75 5.22 18.48
N GLY A 65 2.00 5.52 17.45
CA GLY A 65 2.47 5.53 16.08
C GLY A 65 1.84 6.64 15.26
N PHE A 66 2.21 6.68 13.99
CA PHE A 66 1.87 7.76 13.09
C PHE A 66 1.72 7.25 11.66
N LEU A 67 1.02 8.05 10.85
CA LEU A 67 0.84 7.80 9.42
C LEU A 67 2.07 8.28 8.64
N LEU A 68 2.80 7.36 8.01
CA LEU A 68 3.97 7.69 7.20
C LEU A 68 3.60 8.25 5.84
N THR A 69 2.66 7.59 5.16
CA THR A 69 2.25 7.98 3.81
C THR A 69 0.88 7.43 3.46
N VAL A 70 0.25 8.10 2.49
CA VAL A 70 -0.98 7.69 1.84
C VAL A 70 -0.81 7.87 0.34
N THR A 71 -0.88 6.78 -0.42
CA THR A 71 -0.66 6.77 -1.87
C THR A 71 -1.66 5.86 -2.57
N PRO A 72 -1.94 6.05 -3.88
CA PRO A 72 -2.64 5.03 -4.66
C PRO A 72 -1.87 3.72 -4.64
N PHE A 73 -2.58 2.58 -4.71
CA PHE A 73 -1.93 1.28 -4.86
C PHE A 73 -1.16 1.18 -6.19
N ASP A 74 -1.77 1.71 -7.26
CA ASP A 74 -1.16 1.80 -8.59
C ASP A 74 -0.10 2.91 -8.64
N ASP A 75 1.16 2.52 -8.85
CA ASP A 75 2.29 3.45 -9.00
C ASP A 75 2.46 4.00 -10.44
N GLY A 76 1.54 3.61 -11.34
CA GLY A 76 1.51 4.02 -12.74
C GLY A 76 2.46 3.24 -13.65
N ARG A 77 3.28 2.33 -13.10
CA ARG A 77 4.31 1.58 -13.84
C ARG A 77 4.13 0.07 -13.72
N CYS A 78 3.59 -0.39 -12.62
CA CYS A 78 3.43 -1.78 -12.29
C CYS A 78 2.39 -2.48 -13.19
N PHE A 79 2.54 -3.79 -13.39
CA PHE A 79 1.60 -4.58 -14.17
C PHE A 79 1.69 -6.07 -13.85
N GLN A 80 0.56 -6.77 -13.98
CA GLN A 80 0.53 -8.21 -14.14
C GLN A 80 0.64 -8.53 -15.63
N PHE A 81 1.63 -9.31 -16.01
CA PHE A 81 1.84 -9.71 -17.39
C PHE A 81 0.64 -10.52 -17.89
N ASP A 82 0.14 -10.13 -19.05
CA ASP A 82 -0.95 -10.83 -19.73
C ASP A 82 -0.47 -11.35 -21.08
N PRO A 83 -0.14 -12.65 -21.20
CA PRO A 83 0.35 -13.23 -22.45
C PRO A 83 -0.73 -13.28 -23.54
N THR A 84 -2.01 -13.14 -23.17
CA THR A 84 -3.13 -13.18 -24.13
C THR A 84 -3.41 -11.82 -24.76
N GLY A 85 -2.92 -10.73 -24.15
CA GLY A 85 -3.13 -9.36 -24.62
C GLY A 85 -4.54 -8.83 -24.41
N HIS A 86 -5.36 -9.46 -23.57
CA HIS A 86 -6.71 -8.97 -23.26
C HIS A 86 -6.67 -7.67 -22.44
N SER A 87 -5.70 -7.51 -21.54
CA SER A 87 -5.48 -6.28 -20.81
C SER A 87 -4.61 -5.31 -21.63
N ALA A 88 -5.23 -4.25 -22.13
CA ALA A 88 -4.52 -3.15 -22.80
C ALA A 88 -3.53 -2.44 -21.85
N ILE A 89 -3.88 -2.32 -20.56
CA ILE A 89 -3.00 -1.70 -19.54
C ILE A 89 -1.76 -2.56 -19.32
N ALA A 90 -1.93 -3.88 -19.13
CA ALA A 90 -0.81 -4.80 -18.98
C ALA A 90 0.11 -4.75 -20.20
N THR A 91 -0.47 -4.85 -21.40
CA THR A 91 0.27 -4.86 -22.66
C THR A 91 1.04 -3.56 -22.87
N ASN A 92 0.41 -2.41 -22.61
CA ASN A 92 1.08 -1.12 -22.74
C ASN A 92 2.24 -0.99 -21.74
N ARG A 93 1.99 -1.26 -20.45
CA ARG A 93 3.00 -1.13 -19.40
C ARG A 93 4.14 -2.13 -19.56
N SER A 94 3.87 -3.37 -19.99
CA SER A 94 4.92 -4.37 -20.24
C SER A 94 5.85 -3.92 -21.37
N ASN A 95 5.29 -3.33 -22.43
CA ASN A 95 6.08 -2.80 -23.55
C ASN A 95 6.86 -1.54 -23.18
N THR A 96 6.32 -0.69 -22.29
CA THR A 96 6.97 0.58 -21.89
C THR A 96 8.02 0.39 -20.82
N PHE A 97 7.74 -0.39 -19.77
CA PHE A 97 8.59 -0.47 -18.59
C PHE A 97 9.43 -1.75 -18.52
N GLY A 98 9.02 -2.81 -19.22
CA GLY A 98 9.63 -4.14 -19.11
C GLY A 98 9.33 -4.83 -17.77
N PRO A 99 9.71 -6.11 -17.62
CA PRO A 99 9.50 -6.86 -16.39
C PRO A 99 10.25 -6.23 -15.21
N GLY A 100 9.87 -6.64 -14.01
CA GLY A 100 10.54 -6.26 -12.79
C GLY A 100 12.00 -6.73 -12.72
N PRO A 101 12.83 -6.07 -11.89
CA PRO A 101 14.26 -6.32 -11.80
C PRO A 101 14.65 -7.70 -11.25
N SER A 102 13.76 -8.44 -10.57
CA SER A 102 14.08 -9.76 -10.02
C SER A 102 13.43 -10.89 -10.81
N THR A 103 14.02 -12.08 -10.69
CA THR A 103 13.47 -13.33 -11.23
C THR A 103 12.15 -13.72 -10.58
N THR A 104 11.93 -13.33 -9.32
CA THR A 104 10.67 -13.54 -8.60
C THR A 104 9.56 -12.60 -9.05
N GLU A 105 9.92 -11.42 -9.54
CA GLU A 105 8.97 -10.42 -10.02
C GLU A 105 8.58 -10.70 -11.47
N THR A 106 9.52 -11.19 -12.29
CA THR A 106 9.31 -11.56 -13.70
C THR A 106 8.25 -12.67 -13.84
N PRO A 107 7.31 -12.59 -14.81
CA PRO A 107 7.20 -11.61 -15.90
C PRO A 107 6.48 -10.31 -15.53
N ASN A 108 6.03 -10.18 -14.29
CA ASN A 108 5.30 -9.01 -13.81
C ASN A 108 6.25 -7.86 -13.46
N ARG A 109 5.66 -6.71 -13.10
CA ARG A 109 6.32 -5.64 -12.37
C ARG A 109 5.44 -5.26 -11.19
N TRP A 110 5.90 -5.49 -9.97
CA TRP A 110 5.12 -5.28 -8.75
C TRP A 110 4.86 -3.79 -8.50
N CYS A 111 3.66 -3.50 -7.98
CA CYS A 111 3.34 -2.15 -7.56
C CYS A 111 4.10 -1.84 -6.28
N GLY A 112 4.35 -0.55 -6.02
CA GLY A 112 5.02 -0.19 -4.78
C GLY A 112 4.80 1.22 -4.31
N THR A 113 5.01 1.38 -3.01
CA THR A 113 4.98 2.66 -2.32
C THR A 113 6.34 2.94 -1.71
N THR A 114 6.90 4.10 -2.03
CA THR A 114 8.17 4.56 -1.48
C THR A 114 7.93 5.26 -0.15
N ILE A 115 8.63 4.84 0.91
CA ILE A 115 8.60 5.45 2.24
C ILE A 115 9.99 5.95 2.63
N LYS A 116 10.02 6.92 3.55
CA LYS A 116 11.25 7.31 4.26
C LYS A 116 11.13 6.82 5.69
N LEU A 117 12.16 6.13 6.19
CA LEU A 117 12.20 5.64 7.57
C LEU A 117 12.68 6.73 8.52
N ASN A 118 11.80 7.72 8.72
CA ASN A 118 11.99 8.83 9.64
C ASN A 118 10.87 8.84 10.68
N ASP A 119 11.10 9.47 11.82
CA ASP A 119 10.08 9.74 12.83
C ASP A 119 9.05 10.79 12.35
N GLU A 120 8.05 11.07 13.19
CA GLU A 120 6.99 12.04 12.89
C GLU A 120 7.50 13.48 12.67
N THR A 121 8.71 13.79 13.15
CA THR A 121 9.35 15.10 12.99
C THR A 121 10.21 15.18 11.73
N GLY A 122 10.32 14.07 10.98
CA GLY A 122 11.12 13.95 9.78
C GLY A 122 12.59 13.62 10.04
N ASN A 123 12.98 13.32 11.29
CA ASN A 123 14.34 12.92 11.62
C ASN A 123 14.54 11.42 11.37
N PRO A 124 15.71 10.98 10.86
CA PRO A 124 16.00 9.56 10.69
C PRO A 124 15.95 8.81 12.02
N PHE A 125 15.40 7.59 12.00
CA PHE A 125 15.47 6.72 13.17
C PHE A 125 16.93 6.39 13.55
N PRO A 126 17.27 6.27 14.84
CA PRO A 126 18.59 5.84 15.29
C PRO A 126 18.91 4.39 14.89
N ASN A 127 20.20 4.06 14.75
CA ASN A 127 20.63 2.67 14.58
C ASN A 127 20.21 1.79 15.76
N GLY A 128 19.84 0.54 15.47
CA GLY A 128 19.27 -0.42 16.42
C GLY A 128 17.78 -0.22 16.69
N THR A 129 17.13 0.78 16.08
CA THR A 129 15.68 0.97 16.24
C THR A 129 14.94 -0.13 15.49
N LEU A 130 14.04 -0.85 16.18
CA LEU A 130 13.07 -1.73 15.55
C LEU A 130 11.79 -0.94 15.24
N VAL A 131 11.47 -0.81 13.97
CA VAL A 131 10.27 -0.11 13.49
C VAL A 131 9.27 -1.13 12.98
N THR A 132 8.07 -1.14 13.53
CA THR A 132 6.95 -1.91 12.99
C THR A 132 6.17 -1.05 12.01
N LEU A 133 5.97 -1.55 10.80
CA LEU A 133 5.15 -0.93 9.78
C LEU A 133 3.85 -1.71 9.62
N TYR A 134 2.73 -0.99 9.56
CA TYR A 134 1.44 -1.54 9.14
C TYR A 134 1.11 -1.00 7.75
N TRP A 135 1.05 -1.89 6.78
CA TRP A 135 0.62 -1.59 5.43
C TRP A 135 -0.85 -1.96 5.29
N VAL A 136 -1.69 -0.99 4.90
CA VAL A 136 -3.12 -1.19 4.71
C VAL A 136 -3.49 -0.73 3.31
N TRP A 137 -4.22 -1.54 2.56
CA TRP A 137 -4.79 -1.20 1.26
C TRP A 137 -6.30 -1.25 1.31
N ASP A 138 -6.94 -0.09 1.21
CA ASP A 138 -8.39 0.04 1.09
C ASP A 138 -8.79 0.10 -0.38
N TRP A 139 -9.60 -0.88 -0.78
CA TRP A 139 -10.06 -1.02 -2.15
C TRP A 139 -11.57 -1.26 -2.21
N PRO A 140 -12.39 -0.29 -1.81
CA PRO A 140 -13.84 -0.46 -1.69
C PRO A 140 -14.53 -0.68 -3.05
N THR A 141 -15.64 -1.42 -3.02
CA THR A 141 -16.57 -1.57 -4.15
C THR A 141 -17.74 -0.62 -4.00
N TYR A 142 -18.04 0.13 -5.06
CA TYR A 142 -19.11 1.14 -5.08
C TYR A 142 -20.35 0.57 -5.77
N VAL A 143 -21.28 0.02 -5.00
CA VAL A 143 -22.49 -0.58 -5.57
C VAL A 143 -23.50 0.52 -5.88
N PRO A 144 -23.92 0.69 -7.16
CA PRO A 144 -24.97 1.64 -7.51
C PRO A 144 -26.23 1.32 -6.71
N GLY A 145 -26.79 2.33 -6.04
CA GLY A 145 -28.09 2.19 -5.39
C GLY A 145 -29.20 1.97 -6.42
N ASN A 146 -30.31 1.38 -6.00
CA ASN A 146 -31.55 1.47 -6.76
C ASN A 146 -31.97 2.95 -6.92
N PRO A 147 -32.75 3.31 -7.96
CA PRO A 147 -33.28 4.67 -8.12
C PRO A 147 -33.93 5.16 -6.82
N GLY A 148 -33.42 6.26 -6.26
CA GLY A 148 -33.90 6.84 -4.99
C GLY A 148 -33.17 6.36 -3.72
N THR A 149 -32.15 5.51 -3.83
CA THR A 149 -31.28 5.09 -2.71
C THR A 149 -29.86 5.59 -2.88
N SER A 150 -29.16 5.83 -1.76
CA SER A 150 -27.74 6.20 -1.77
C SER A 150 -26.87 5.07 -2.28
N LEU A 151 -25.72 5.43 -2.86
CA LEU A 151 -24.66 4.49 -3.21
C LEU A 151 -24.24 3.68 -1.97
N ALA A 152 -24.14 2.36 -2.11
CA ALA A 152 -23.63 1.49 -1.06
C ALA A 152 -22.14 1.24 -1.26
N ILE A 153 -21.36 1.36 -0.19
CA ILE A 153 -19.92 1.11 -0.20
C ILE A 153 -19.66 -0.20 0.53
N LEU A 154 -19.11 -1.18 -0.18
CA LEU A 154 -18.62 -2.42 0.41
C LEU A 154 -17.12 -2.26 0.64
N ASN A 155 -16.73 -2.17 1.91
CA ASN A 155 -15.34 -2.05 2.28
C ASN A 155 -14.62 -3.38 2.06
N GLU A 156 -13.50 -3.30 1.36
CA GLU A 156 -12.58 -4.40 1.17
C GLU A 156 -11.20 -3.85 1.46
N THR A 157 -10.53 -4.47 2.44
CA THR A 157 -9.27 -3.98 2.96
C THR A 157 -8.31 -5.15 3.12
N TYR A 158 -7.09 -4.95 2.65
CA TYR A 158 -5.98 -5.87 2.83
C TYR A 158 -4.97 -5.24 3.79
N THR A 159 -4.33 -6.07 4.61
CA THR A 159 -3.34 -5.56 5.56
C THR A 159 -2.20 -6.55 5.73
N SER A 160 -1.02 -6.00 5.98
CA SER A 160 0.17 -6.76 6.38
C SER A 160 0.99 -5.93 7.36
N CYS A 161 1.70 -6.61 8.25
CA CYS A 161 2.64 -5.97 9.18
C CYS A 161 4.05 -6.50 8.94
N MET A 162 5.04 -5.65 9.16
CA MET A 162 6.44 -6.00 9.01
C MET A 162 7.29 -5.27 10.04
N GLU A 163 8.39 -5.88 10.44
CA GLU A 163 9.37 -5.27 11.33
C GLU A 163 10.67 -4.98 10.58
N VAL A 164 11.19 -3.77 10.77
CA VAL A 164 12.39 -3.28 10.11
C VAL A 164 13.34 -2.73 11.16
N GLU A 165 14.46 -3.42 11.35
CA GLU A 165 15.56 -2.91 12.16
C GLU A 165 16.40 -1.89 11.37
N ILE A 166 16.74 -0.77 11.99
CA ILE A 166 17.62 0.27 11.42
C ILE A 166 19.07 -0.07 11.73
N VAL A 167 19.95 -0.04 10.71
CA VAL A 167 21.37 -0.41 10.83
C VAL A 167 22.34 0.67 10.35
#